data_AF-A0A368YT91-F1
#
_entry.id   AF-A0A368YT91-F1
#
_cell.length_a   1.000
_cell.length_b   1.000
_cell.length_c   1.000
_cell.angle_alpha   90.00
_cell.angle_beta   90.00
_cell.angle_gamma   90.00
#
_symmetry.space_group_name_H-M   'P 1'
#
loop_
_entity.id
_entity.type
_entity.pdbx_description
1 polymer ?
#
loop_
_entity_poly.entity_id
_entity_poly.type
_entity_poly.pdbx_seq_one_letter_code
_entity_poly.pdbx_strand_id
1 'polypeptide(L)' 'MRHIYPERLVVVAEGHVICTHERIIDRSHRQPGRVIYDWRHYLAVVQRKPGALRNGAPFVEMPEP' A
#
# COMPACT_ATOMS: atom_id res chain seq x y z
N MET A 1 -3.47 20.61 -22.46
CA MET A 1 -2.18 19.96 -22.14
C MET A 1 -2.50 18.64 -21.44
N ARG A 2 -2.02 17.50 -21.94
CA ARG A 2 -2.34 16.17 -21.37
C ARG A 2 -1.28 15.85 -20.31
N HIS A 3 -1.67 15.82 -19.03
CA HIS A 3 -0.75 15.40 -17.97
C HIS A 3 -0.52 13.89 -18.08
N ILE A 4 0.74 13.50 -18.22
CA ILE A 4 1.16 12.10 -18.17
C ILE A 4 1.60 11.84 -16.72
N TYR A 5 1.02 10.81 -16.11
CA TYR A 5 1.38 10.37 -14.77
C TYR A 5 2.02 8.98 -14.85
N PRO A 6 3.03 8.68 -14.02
CA PRO A 6 3.57 7.34 -13.92
C PRO A 6 2.49 6.37 -13.43
N GLU A 7 2.45 5.18 -14.03
CA GLU A 7 1.50 4.10 -13.69
C GLU A 7 1.88 3.38 -12.38
N ARG A 8 3.07 3.62 -11.85
CA ARG A 8 3.65 2.84 -10.76
C ARG A 8 4.38 3.72 -9.76
N LEU A 9 4.24 3.39 -8.49
CA LEU A 9 5.02 3.92 -7.37
C LEU A 9 6.11 2.91 -7.01
N VAL A 10 7.33 3.38 -6.84
CA VAL A 10 8.49 2.54 -6.48
C VAL A 10 9.09 3.12 -5.21
N VAL A 11 9.28 2.27 -4.20
CA VAL A 11 9.93 2.65 -2.95
C VAL A 11 11.35 2.11 -2.95
N VAL A 12 12.31 3.00 -2.75
CA VAL A 12 13.74 2.68 -2.74
C VAL A 12 14.29 2.96 -1.35
N ALA A 13 15.00 2.00 -0.77
CA ALA A 13 15.76 2.16 0.46
C ALA A 13 17.17 1.61 0.24
N GLU A 14 18.19 2.35 0.69
CA GLU A 14 19.60 1.93 0.58
C GLU A 14 20.02 1.51 -0.85
N GLY A 15 19.49 2.21 -1.86
CA GLY A 15 19.78 1.92 -3.27
C GLY A 15 19.02 0.72 -3.86
N HIS A 16 18.18 0.04 -3.08
CA HIS A 16 17.42 -1.14 -3.50
C HIS A 16 15.93 -0.82 -3.59
N VAL A 17 15.26 -1.35 -4.63
CA VAL A 17 13.79 -1.32 -4.71
C VAL A 17 13.24 -2.31 -3.70
N ILE A 18 12.52 -1.82 -2.70
CA ILE A 18 11.96 -2.67 -1.64
C ILE A 18 10.49 -2.99 -1.85
N CYS A 19 9.76 -2.17 -2.62
CA CYS A 19 8.40 -2.49 -3.05
C CYS A 19 7.98 -1.64 -4.26
N THR A 20 6.90 -2.08 -4.90
CA THR A 20 6.37 -1.49 -6.12
C THR A 20 4.85 -1.63 -6.14
N HIS A 21 4.15 -0.54 -6.44
CA HIS A 21 2.68 -0.49 -6.45
C HIS A 21 2.15 0.11 -7.73
N GLU A 22 1.02 -0.41 -8.18
CA GLU A 22 0.21 0.28 -9.17
C GLU A 22 -0.30 1.60 -8.58
N ARG A 23 -0.20 2.68 -9.35
CA ARG A 23 -0.77 3.97 -8.98
C ARG A 23 -2.25 3.97 -9.33
N ILE A 24 -3.10 3.99 -8.32
CA ILE A 24 -4.54 4.02 -8.50
C ILE A 24 -5.03 5.46 -8.31
N ILE A 25 -5.57 6.04 -9.38
CA ILE A 25 -6.13 7.40 -9.39
C ILE A 25 -7.65 7.30 -9.48
N ASP A 26 -8.33 7.53 -8.36
CA ASP A 26 -9.77 7.72 -8.36
C ASP A 26 -10.10 9.20 -8.63
N ARG A 27 -10.82 9.47 -9.73
CA ARG A 27 -11.23 10.83 -10.15
C ARG A 27 -12.71 11.10 -9.85
N SER A 28 -13.43 10.14 -9.28
CA SER A 28 -14.84 10.32 -8.95
C SER A 28 -14.99 11.17 -7.69
N HIS A 29 -15.66 12.31 -7.80
CA HIS A 29 -16.07 13.10 -6.63
C HIS A 29 -17.36 12.58 -5.99
N ARG A 30 -18.02 11.58 -6.59
CA ARG A 30 -19.30 11.04 -6.13
C ARG A 30 -19.15 9.81 -5.24
N GLN A 31 -17.97 9.19 -5.22
CA GLN A 31 -17.69 8.01 -4.40
C GLN A 31 -16.63 8.37 -3.35
N PRO A 32 -16.65 7.74 -2.16
CA PRO A 32 -15.57 7.84 -1.20
C PRO A 32 -14.27 7.34 -1.84
N GLY A 33 -13.14 8.01 -1.55
CA GLY A 33 -11.84 7.59 -2.08
C GLY A 33 -11.50 6.15 -1.68
N ARG A 34 -10.80 5.43 -2.57
CA ARG A 34 -10.38 4.04 -2.32
C ARG A 34 -9.15 4.00 -1.41
N VAL A 35 -9.26 3.27 -0.29
CA VAL A 35 -8.11 2.88 0.54
C VAL A 35 -7.71 1.46 0.16
N ILE A 36 -6.43 1.25 -0.08
CA ILE A 36 -5.88 -0.06 -0.46
C ILE A 36 -4.86 -0.43 0.58
N TYR A 37 -5.00 -1.63 1.13
CA TYR A 37 -4.03 -2.21 2.02
C TYR A 37 -3.25 -3.30 1.28
N ASP A 38 -1.93 -3.29 1.42
CA ASP A 38 -1.08 -4.44 1.09
C ASP A 38 -0.44 -4.91 2.39
N TRP A 39 -0.83 -6.12 2.84
CA TRP A 39 -0.39 -6.70 4.10
C TRP A 39 1.14 -6.80 4.20
N ARG A 40 1.84 -6.95 3.07
CA ARG A 40 3.30 -7.11 3.04
C ARG A 40 4.02 -5.89 3.58
N HIS A 41 3.44 -4.69 3.47
CA HIS A 41 4.01 -3.48 4.06
C HIS A 41 4.01 -3.46 5.58
N TYR A 42 3.10 -4.21 6.18
CA TYR A 42 2.90 -4.19 7.62
C TYR A 42 3.71 -5.27 8.34
N LEU A 43 4.31 -6.21 7.62
CA LEU A 43 5.13 -7.28 8.21
C LEU A 43 6.27 -6.73 9.07
N ALA A 44 7.07 -5.81 8.53
CA ALA A 44 8.20 -5.22 9.27
C ALA A 44 7.73 -4.41 10.49
N VAL A 45 6.58 -3.75 10.37
CA VAL A 45 5.97 -2.97 11.46
C VAL A 45 5.53 -3.89 12.60
N VAL A 46 4.82 -4.98 12.28
CA VAL A 46 4.33 -5.95 13.26
C VAL A 46 5.48 -6.69 13.94
N GLN A 47 6.52 -7.07 13.20
CA GLN A 47 7.73 -7.70 13.75
C GLN A 47 8.42 -6.82 14.79
N ARG A 48 8.53 -5.50 14.53
CA ARG A 48 9.20 -4.56 15.45
C ARG A 48 8.31 -4.08 16.59
N LYS A 49 6.98 -4.06 16.38
CA LYS A 49 6.01 -3.57 17.35
C LYS A 49 4.74 -4.43 17.32
N PRO A 50 4.75 -5.57 18.04
CA PRO A 50 3.55 -6.37 18.25
C PRO A 50 2.48 -5.50 18.92
N GLY A 51 1.35 -5.27 18.24
CA GLY A 51 0.29 -4.35 18.68
C GLY A 51 0.22 -3.01 17.95
N ALA A 52 1.04 -2.78 16.92
CA ALA A 52 0.96 -1.57 16.10
C ALA A 52 -0.36 -1.41 15.31
N LEU A 53 -1.09 -2.50 15.10
CA LEU A 53 -2.35 -2.50 14.35
C LEU A 53 -3.55 -2.30 15.28
N ARG A 54 -4.43 -1.36 14.92
CA ARG A 54 -5.65 -1.08 15.71
C ARG A 54 -6.82 -1.99 15.36
N ASN A 55 -6.93 -2.44 14.11
CA ASN A 55 -8.08 -3.20 13.61
C ASN A 55 -7.71 -4.32 12.63
N GLY A 56 -6.42 -4.62 12.44
CA GLY A 56 -5.97 -5.70 11.56
C GLY A 56 -6.30 -5.55 10.06
N ALA A 57 -6.92 -4.44 9.64
CA ALA A 57 -7.45 -4.26 8.29
C ALA A 57 -6.49 -4.63 7.15
N PRO A 58 -5.16 -4.37 7.25
CA PRO A 58 -4.25 -4.78 6.20
C PRO A 58 -4.14 -6.28 5.98
N PHE A 59 -4.36 -7.11 7.01
CA PHE A 59 -4.12 -8.55 6.97
C PHE A 59 -5.34 -9.37 6.53
N VAL A 60 -6.46 -8.71 6.22
CA VAL A 60 -7.69 -9.38 5.77
C VAL A 60 -7.47 -10.17 4.47
N GLU A 61 -6.58 -9.68 3.59
CA GLU A 61 -6.23 -10.34 2.32
C GLU A 61 -4.96 -11.21 2.42
N MET A 62 -4.42 -11.43 3.62
CA MET A 62 -3.27 -12.31 3.80
C MET A 62 -3.71 -13.77 3.60
N PRO A 63 -3.00 -14.58 2.80
CA PRO A 63 -3.33 -15.99 2.64
C PRO A 63 -3.13 -16.77 3.94
N GLU A 64 -4.01 -17.74 4.19
CA GLU A 64 -3.85 -18.70 5.28
C GLU A 64 -2.64 -19.63 5.02
N PRO A 65 -1.99 -20.14 6.09
CA PRO A 65 -0.82 -21.02 5.98
C PRO A 65 -1.05 -22.33 5.22
#